data_AF-A0AB36XWZ5-F1
#
_entry.id   AF-A0AB36XWZ5-F1
#
_cell.length_a   1.000
_cell.length_b   1.000
_cell.length_c   1.000
_cell.angle_alpha   90.00
_cell.angle_beta   90.00
_cell.angle_gamma   90.00
#
_symmetry.space_group_name_H-M   'P 1'
#
loop_
_entity.id
_entity.type
_entity.pdbx_description
1 polymer ?
#
loop_
_entity_poly.entity_id
_entity_poly.type
_entity_poly.pdbx_seq_one_letter_code
_entity_poly.pdbx_strand_id
1 'polypeptide(L)'
;VVPSLLAWPGSAIVHDIKGENWQLTAGFRSRHGRVLLFDPTNPKSSAYNPLLEVRRGEWEVRDVQNVADVLVDPEGSLDRRNHWEKTSHS
;
A
#
# COMPACT_ATOMS: atom_id res chain seq x y z
N VAL A 1 -5.12 14.25 13.18
CA VAL A 1 -4.32 13.91 11.99
C VAL A 1 -3.99 15.15 11.17
N VAL A 2 -4.98 15.95 10.74
CA VAL A 2 -4.75 17.19 9.94
C VAL A 2 -3.64 18.12 10.49
N PRO A 3 -3.63 18.55 11.77
CA PRO A 3 -2.57 19.43 12.25
C PRO A 3 -1.17 18.80 12.13
N SER A 4 -1.06 17.51 12.41
CA SER A 4 0.18 16.75 12.25
C SER A 4 0.64 16.74 10.78
N LEU A 5 -0.28 16.53 9.82
CA LEU A 5 0.05 16.56 8.39
C LEU A 5 0.41 17.96 7.87
N LEU A 6 0.10 19.02 8.61
CA LEU A 6 0.47 20.40 8.28
C LEU A 6 1.77 20.86 8.96
N ALA A 7 2.27 20.14 9.97
CA ALA A 7 3.48 20.52 10.71
C ALA A 7 4.63 19.49 10.58
N TRP A 8 4.32 18.21 10.33
CA TRP A 8 5.31 17.14 10.27
C TRP A 8 6.23 17.30 9.04
N PRO A 9 7.56 17.34 9.21
CA PRO A 9 8.48 17.59 8.09
C PRO A 9 8.74 16.34 7.24
N GLY A 10 8.54 15.14 7.78
CA GLY A 10 8.87 13.88 7.10
C GLY A 10 7.75 13.31 6.23
N SER A 11 8.01 12.14 5.67
CA SER A 11 7.01 11.31 4.97
C SER A 11 5.94 10.80 5.93
N ALA A 12 4.74 10.55 5.41
CA ALA A 12 3.62 10.00 6.18
C ALA A 12 2.80 9.04 5.30
N ILE A 13 2.30 7.97 5.92
CA ILE A 13 1.26 7.09 5.37
C ILE A 13 0.02 7.31 6.22
N VAL A 14 -1.13 7.55 5.58
CA VAL A 14 -2.36 7.94 6.27
C VAL A 14 -3.50 7.08 5.77
N HIS A 15 -4.14 6.37 6.69
CA HIS A 15 -5.39 5.68 6.41
C HIS A 15 -6.55 6.69 6.52
N ASP A 16 -7.04 7.14 5.38
CA ASP A 16 -8.00 8.26 5.29
C ASP A 16 -9.37 7.81 4.76
N ILE A 17 -10.09 6.99 5.54
CA ILE A 17 -11.41 6.43 5.16
C ILE A 17 -12.41 7.51 4.72
N LYS A 18 -12.31 8.72 5.27
CA LYS A 18 -13.22 9.84 4.97
C LYS A 18 -12.75 10.74 3.82
N GLY A 19 -11.48 10.68 3.42
CA GLY A 19 -10.88 11.57 2.43
C GLY A 19 -10.63 13.02 2.88
N GLU A 20 -11.01 13.38 4.13
CA GLU A 20 -10.86 14.76 4.65
C GLU A 20 -9.39 15.15 4.81
N ASN A 21 -8.52 14.20 5.20
CA ASN A 21 -7.10 14.50 5.35
C ASN A 21 -6.47 14.79 3.98
N TRP A 22 -6.82 14.02 2.95
CA TRP A 22 -6.39 14.26 1.58
C TRP A 22 -6.83 15.66 1.11
N GLN A 23 -8.13 15.95 1.19
CA GLN A 23 -8.70 17.21 0.69
C GLN A 23 -8.06 18.44 1.35
N LEU A 24 -7.84 18.39 2.67
CA LEU A 24 -7.33 19.53 3.43
C LEU A 24 -5.81 19.67 3.37
N THR A 25 -5.06 18.58 3.18
CA THR A 25 -3.60 18.60 3.40
C THR A 25 -2.75 18.23 2.19
N ALA A 26 -3.29 17.55 1.17
CA ALA A 26 -2.48 17.09 0.03
C ALA A 26 -1.81 18.24 -0.73
N GLY A 27 -2.50 19.38 -0.89
CA GLY A 27 -1.92 20.57 -1.52
C GLY A 27 -0.82 21.25 -0.70
N PHE A 28 -0.89 21.20 0.63
CA PHE A 28 0.21 21.67 1.48
C PHE A 28 1.42 20.71 1.40
N ARG A 29 1.13 19.40 1.46
CA ARG A 29 2.14 18.34 1.45
C ARG A 29 2.87 18.25 0.11
N SER A 30 2.22 18.57 -1.00
CA SER A 30 2.84 18.56 -2.35
C SER A 30 3.99 19.56 -2.49
N ARG A 31 4.05 20.58 -1.63
CA ARG A 31 5.17 21.53 -1.56
C ARG A 31 6.44 20.93 -0.94
N HIS A 32 6.31 19.80 -0.24
CA HIS A 32 7.43 19.12 0.42
C HIS A 32 7.94 17.93 -0.40
N GLY A 33 7.11 17.35 -1.27
CA GLY A 33 7.46 16.19 -2.09
C GLY A 33 6.25 15.59 -2.80
N ARG A 34 6.45 14.41 -3.41
CA ARG A 34 5.36 13.70 -4.10
C ARG A 34 4.29 13.24 -3.11
N VAL A 35 3.03 13.47 -3.46
CA VAL A 35 1.87 13.04 -2.68
C VAL A 35 1.01 12.12 -3.55
N LEU A 36 0.64 10.97 -3.02
CA LEU A 36 -0.08 9.91 -3.74
C LEU A 36 -1.40 9.62 -3.03
N LEU A 37 -2.50 9.65 -3.78
CA LEU A 37 -3.77 9.09 -3.34
C LEU A 37 -3.84 7.66 -3.81
N PHE A 38 -4.13 6.72 -2.92
CA PHE A 38 -4.49 5.36 -3.28
C PHE A 38 -5.88 5.04 -2.77
N ASP A 39 -6.82 4.94 -3.70
CA ASP A 39 -8.22 4.59 -3.49
C ASP A 39 -8.69 3.82 -4.74
N PRO A 40 -8.72 2.46 -4.70
CA PRO A 40 -9.09 1.64 -5.85
C PRO A 40 -10.48 1.94 -6.45
N THR A 41 -11.35 2.64 -5.71
CA THR A 41 -12.69 3.00 -6.18
C THR A 41 -12.75 4.37 -6.85
N ASN A 42 -11.68 5.16 -6.72
CA ASN A 42 -11.60 6.52 -7.23
C ASN A 42 -10.85 6.58 -8.57
N PRO A 43 -11.49 7.08 -9.65
CA PRO A 43 -10.82 7.22 -10.96
C PRO A 43 -9.59 8.13 -10.97
N LYS A 44 -9.43 9.00 -9.96
CA LYS A 44 -8.27 9.89 -9.80
C LYS A 44 -7.17 9.29 -8.92
N SER A 45 -7.35 8.06 -8.45
CA SER A 45 -6.33 7.36 -7.66
C SER A 45 -5.07 7.14 -8.49
N SER A 46 -3.94 7.09 -7.79
CA SER A 46 -2.69 6.62 -8.36
C SER A 46 -2.84 5.14 -8.71
N ALA A 47 -2.27 4.73 -9.84
CA ALA A 47 -2.17 3.33 -10.20
C ALA A 47 -1.18 2.62 -9.26
N TYR A 48 -1.51 1.39 -8.88
CA TYR A 48 -0.64 0.52 -8.09
C TYR A 48 -0.65 -0.86 -8.72
N ASN A 49 0.54 -1.42 -8.93
CA ASN A 49 0.71 -2.80 -9.37
C ASN A 49 1.75 -3.46 -8.46
N PRO A 50 1.35 -4.35 -7.53
CA PRO A 50 2.27 -4.99 -6.60
C PRO A 50 3.34 -5.84 -7.30
N LEU A 51 3.09 -6.29 -8.54
CA LEU A 51 4.06 -7.06 -9.33
C LEU A 51 5.29 -6.23 -9.72
N LEU A 52 5.21 -4.89 -9.68
CA LEU A 52 6.36 -4.02 -9.93
C LEU A 52 7.39 -4.06 -8.80
N GLU A 53 7.02 -4.57 -7.62
CA GLU A 53 7.94 -4.72 -6.48
C GLU A 53 8.81 -5.97 -6.59
N VAL A 54 8.57 -6.85 -7.58
CA VAL A 54 9.38 -8.04 -7.83
C VAL A 54 10.69 -7.66 -8.53
N ARG A 55 11.81 -7.73 -7.80
CA ARG A 55 13.15 -7.48 -8.35
C ARG A 55 13.69 -8.76 -8.97
N ARG A 56 14.01 -8.72 -10.27
CA ARG A 56 14.64 -9.85 -10.96
C ARG A 56 16.03 -10.16 -10.40
N GLY A 57 16.39 -11.45 -10.38
CA GLY A 57 17.69 -11.93 -9.91
C GLY A 57 17.64 -12.53 -8.51
N GLU A 58 18.65 -12.23 -7.67
CA GLU A 58 18.86 -12.89 -6.37
C GLU A 58 17.62 -12.86 -5.44
N TRP A 59 16.83 -11.80 -5.49
CA TRP A 59 15.69 -11.59 -4.59
C TRP A 59 14.34 -12.00 -5.17
N GLU A 60 14.30 -12.45 -6.43
CA GLU A 60 13.06 -12.62 -7.19
C GLU A 60 12.07 -13.58 -6.53
N VAL A 61 12.55 -14.74 -6.06
CA VAL A 61 11.72 -15.74 -5.38
C VAL A 61 11.10 -15.16 -4.11
N ARG A 62 11.90 -14.46 -3.29
CA ARG A 62 11.42 -13.86 -2.05
C ARG A 62 10.39 -12.77 -2.32
N ASP A 63 10.65 -11.92 -3.31
CA ASP A 63 9.74 -10.81 -3.62
C ASP A 63 8.42 -11.33 -4.21
N VAL A 64 8.44 -12.37 -5.05
CA VAL A 64 7.23 -13.04 -5.54
C VAL A 64 6.45 -13.68 -4.38
N GLN A 65 7.12 -14.35 -3.44
CA GLN A 65 6.47 -14.95 -2.28
C GLN A 65 5.82 -13.88 -1.40
N ASN A 66 6.53 -12.79 -1.09
CA ASN A 66 5.95 -11.68 -0.32
C ASN A 66 4.69 -11.10 -0.99
N VAL A 67 4.70 -10.95 -2.31
CA VAL A 67 3.52 -10.49 -3.05
C VAL A 67 2.40 -11.52 -2.98
N ALA A 68 2.71 -12.81 -3.15
CA ALA A 68 1.72 -13.89 -3.08
C ALA A 68 1.08 -13.98 -1.69
N ASP A 69 1.88 -13.91 -0.62
CA ASP A 69 1.43 -13.98 0.76
C ASP A 69 0.47 -12.84 1.09
N VAL A 70 0.82 -11.60 0.74
CA VAL A 70 -0.05 -10.43 0.92
C VAL A 70 -1.37 -10.54 0.15
N LEU A 71 -1.36 -11.18 -1.02
CA LEU A 71 -2.56 -11.35 -1.85
C LEU A 71 -3.46 -12.51 -1.39
N VAL A 72 -2.87 -13.59 -0.88
CA VAL A 72 -3.57 -14.82 -0.49
C VAL A 72 -4.06 -14.76 0.97
N ASP A 73 -3.28 -14.14 1.87
CA ASP A 73 -3.62 -13.94 3.27
C ASP A 73 -3.42 -12.47 3.69
N PRO A 74 -4.34 -11.56 3.29
CA PRO A 74 -4.23 -10.14 3.60
C PRO A 74 -4.39 -9.83 5.09
N GLU A 75 -4.94 -10.74 5.89
CA GLU A 75 -5.18 -10.56 7.33
C GLU A 75 -4.07 -11.17 8.21
N GLY A 76 -3.12 -11.91 7.62
CA GLY A 76 -2.04 -12.60 8.36
C GLY A 76 -2.58 -13.63 9.35
N SER A 77 -3.79 -14.13 9.10
CA SER A 77 -4.55 -14.94 10.06
C SER A 77 -4.36 -16.43 9.75
N LEU A 78 -3.22 -16.96 10.18
CA LEU A 78 -2.75 -18.35 9.97
C LEU A 78 -3.70 -19.47 10.50
N ASP A 79 -4.87 -19.14 11.02
CA ASP A 79 -5.71 -20.04 11.81
C ASP A 79 -6.79 -20.79 11.01
N ARG A 80 -6.97 -20.48 9.70
CA ARG A 80 -7.88 -21.23 8.82
C ARG A 80 -7.28 -21.52 7.44
N ARG A 81 -6.52 -22.61 7.36
CA ARG A 81 -5.87 -23.06 6.13
C ARG A 81 -6.86 -23.28 4.97
N ASN A 82 -6.81 -22.39 3.98
CA ASN A 82 -7.57 -22.44 2.73
C ASN A 82 -6.80 -23.24 1.65
N HIS A 83 -7.51 -23.85 0.70
CA HIS A 83 -6.98 -24.47 -0.51
C HIS A 83 -5.91 -23.62 -1.23
N TRP A 84 -6.10 -22.29 -1.29
CA TRP A 84 -5.23 -21.36 -2.04
C TRP A 84 -3.84 -21.11 -1.42
N GLU A 85 -3.69 -21.31 -0.10
CA GLU A 85 -2.38 -21.18 0.58
C GLU A 85 -1.49 -22.41 0.35
N LYS A 86 -2.09 -23.59 0.14
CA LYS A 86 -1.33 -24.83 -0.05
C LYS A 86 -0.59 -24.86 -1.38
N THR A 87 -1.14 -24.24 -2.42
CA THR A 87 -0.58 -24.23 -3.77
C THR A 87 0.31 -23.04 -4.08
N SER A 88 0.35 -21.98 -3.24
CA SER A 88 1.21 -20.81 -3.48
C SER A 88 2.70 -21.06 -3.23
N HIS A 89 3.03 -22.02 -2.36
CA HIS A 89 4.41 -22.40 -2.01
C HIS A 89 4.88 -23.72 -2.63
N SER A 90 4.09 -24.32 -3.52
CA SER A 90 4.41 -25.59 -4.21
C SER A 90 5.03 -25.36 -5.58
#